data_AF-A0A0Q9XUA7-F1
#
_entry.id   AF-A0A0Q9XUA7-F1
#
_cell.length_a   1.000
_cell.length_b   1.000
_cell.length_c   1.000
_cell.angle_alpha   90.00
_cell.angle_beta   90.00
_cell.angle_gamma   90.00
#
_symmetry.space_group_name_H-M   'P 1'
#
loop_
_entity.id
_entity.type
_entity.pdbx_description
1 polymer ?
#
loop_
_entity_poly.entity_id
_entity_poly.type
_entity_poly.pdbx_seq_one_letter_code
_entity_poly.pdbx_strand_id
1 'polypeptide(L)' 'MCPMSKKNNGKRYNDDFRKMIVDLYHSGSSVKDLSSEYGISEVSIYAWIKKFSPIELEDGSSVTPDDYSR' A
#
# COMPACT_ATOMS: atom_id res chain seq x y z
N MET A 1 13.31 -32.07 2.63
CA MET A 1 13.31 -30.62 2.33
C MET A 1 11.91 -30.09 2.58
N CYS A 2 11.70 -29.33 3.64
CA CYS A 2 10.37 -28.77 3.94
C CYS A 2 10.14 -27.53 3.06
N PRO A 3 9.09 -27.48 2.21
CA PRO A 3 8.75 -26.25 1.53
C PRO A 3 8.19 -25.27 2.58
N MET A 4 8.92 -24.21 2.87
CA MET A 4 8.41 -23.10 3.68
C MET A 4 7.31 -22.41 2.89
N SER A 5 6.07 -22.88 3.10
CA SER A 5 4.87 -22.21 2.63
C SER A 5 4.79 -20.86 3.34
N LYS A 6 5.22 -19.81 2.65
CA LYS A 6 5.15 -18.43 3.09
C LYS A 6 3.67 -18.05 3.13
N LYS A 7 3.08 -18.18 4.32
CA LYS A 7 1.70 -17.76 4.57
C LYS A 7 1.70 -16.25 4.63
N ASN A 8 1.41 -15.64 3.48
CA ASN A 8 1.20 -14.21 3.36
C ASN A 8 -0.13 -13.86 4.04
N ASN A 9 -0.14 -13.75 5.37
CA ASN A 9 -1.22 -13.12 6.13
C ASN A 9 -1.14 -11.60 5.88
N GLY A 10 -1.30 -11.19 4.62
CA GLY A 10 -1.30 -9.79 4.25
C GLY A 10 -2.45 -9.12 4.98
N LYS A 11 -2.16 -8.02 5.70
CA LYS A 11 -3.18 -7.09 6.20
C LYS A 11 -4.16 -6.84 5.06
N ARG A 12 -5.34 -7.46 5.13
CA ARG A 12 -6.38 -7.26 4.14
C ARG A 12 -7.01 -5.91 4.44
N TYR A 13 -6.42 -4.85 3.88
CA TYR A 13 -7.08 -3.55 3.82
C TYR A 13 -8.38 -3.72 3.06
N ASN A 14 -9.48 -3.25 3.64
CA ASN A 14 -10.77 -3.31 2.98
C ASN A 14 -10.75 -2.42 1.73
N ASP A 15 -11.49 -2.78 0.68
CA ASP A 15 -11.48 -2.03 -0.58
C ASP A 15 -11.90 -0.56 -0.37
N ASP A 16 -12.87 -0.34 0.52
CA ASP A 16 -13.34 0.99 0.93
C ASP A 16 -12.21 1.85 1.52
N PHE A 17 -11.35 1.24 2.35
CA PHE A 17 -10.22 1.95 2.96
C PHE A 17 -9.18 2.32 1.89
N ARG A 18 -8.91 1.43 0.94
CA ARG A 18 -7.96 1.72 -0.14
C ARG A 18 -8.50 2.84 -1.05
N LYS A 19 -9.79 2.82 -1.34
CA LYS A 19 -10.46 3.89 -2.10
C LYS A 19 -10.40 5.22 -1.37
N MET A 20 -10.65 5.26 -0.06
CA MET A 20 -10.51 6.47 0.74
C MET A 20 -9.11 7.09 0.59
N ILE A 21 -8.05 6.27 0.70
CA ILE A 21 -6.66 6.75 0.57
C ILE A 21 -6.37 7.28 -0.84
N VAL A 22 -6.89 6.61 -1.88
CA VAL A 22 -6.76 7.07 -3.27
C VAL A 22 -7.55 8.37 -3.50
N ASP A 23 -8.74 8.50 -2.94
CA ASP A 23 -9.58 9.70 -3.03
C ASP A 23 -8.92 10.92 -2.36
N LEU A 24 -8.30 10.72 -1.19
CA LEU A 24 -7.49 11.74 -0.52
C LEU A 24 -6.31 12.17 -1.39
N TYR A 25 -5.62 11.21 -2.02
CA TYR A 25 -4.55 11.52 -2.97
C TYR A 25 -5.05 12.37 -4.15
N HIS A 26 -6.21 12.04 -4.72
CA HIS A 26 -6.85 12.85 -5.77
C HIS A 26 -7.32 14.22 -5.29
N SER A 27 -7.63 14.36 -4.00
CA SER A 27 -7.99 15.64 -3.35
C SER A 27 -6.79 16.58 -3.12
N GLY A 28 -5.56 16.10 -3.36
CA GLY A 28 -4.32 16.88 -3.21
C GLY A 28 -3.45 16.45 -2.03
N SER A 29 -3.83 15.41 -1.29
CA SER A 29 -2.97 14.85 -0.23
C SER A 29 -1.77 14.14 -0.84
N SER A 30 -0.59 14.38 -0.26
CA SER A 30 0.64 13.71 -0.70
C SER A 30 0.74 12.30 -0.12
N VAL A 31 1.33 11.36 -0.87
CA VAL A 31 1.54 9.98 -0.41
C VAL A 31 2.30 9.91 0.91
N LYS A 32 3.27 10.80 1.13
CA LYS A 32 4.03 10.91 2.40
C LYS A 32 3.15 11.26 3.60
N ASP A 33 2.19 12.17 3.39
CA ASP A 33 1.28 12.64 4.42
C ASP A 33 0.29 11.52 4.80
N LEU A 34 -0.30 10.88 3.79
CA LEU A 34 -1.16 9.70 3.96
C LEU A 34 -0.41 8.53 4.61
N SER A 35 0.86 8.35 4.26
CA SER A 35 1.71 7.32 4.84
C SER A 35 1.97 7.55 6.32
N SER A 36 2.29 8.79 6.70
CA SER A 36 2.56 9.19 8.08
C SER A 36 1.29 9.22 8.95
N GLU A 37 0.18 9.75 8.44
CA GLU A 37 -1.09 9.90 9.17
C GLU A 37 -1.76 8.53 9.43
N TYR A 38 -1.83 7.69 8.40
CA TYR A 38 -2.53 6.41 8.47
C TYR A 38 -1.62 5.20 8.73
N GLY A 39 -0.30 5.43 8.86
CA GLY A 39 0.69 4.36 9.07
C GLY A 39 0.74 3.35 7.91
N ILE A 40 0.49 3.83 6.69
CA ILE A 40 0.45 3.01 5.48
C ILE A 40 1.78 3.18 4.75
N SER A 41 2.37 2.10 4.26
CA SER A 41 3.58 2.25 3.44
C SER A 41 3.26 3.01 2.14
N GLU A 42 4.09 3.98 1.79
CA GLU A 42 3.98 4.72 0.52
C GLU A 42 3.80 3.76 -0.67
N VAL A 43 4.51 2.63 -0.67
CA VAL A 43 4.42 1.59 -1.70
C VAL A 43 3.02 0.97 -1.78
N SER A 44 2.34 0.76 -0.65
CA SER A 44 0.95 0.28 -0.65
C SER A 44 0.01 1.32 -1.23
N ILE A 45 0.21 2.60 -0.91
CA ILE A 45 -0.59 3.71 -1.44
C ILE A 45 -0.40 3.80 -2.97
N TYR A 46 0.83 3.79 -3.46
CA TYR A 46 1.12 3.77 -4.89
C TYR A 46 0.53 2.54 -5.59
N ALA A 47 0.59 1.36 -4.95
CA ALA A 47 -0.02 0.15 -5.49
C ALA A 47 -1.55 0.28 -5.61
N TRP A 48 -2.22 0.96 -4.67
CA TRP A 48 -3.64 1.24 -4.76
C TRP A 48 -3.94 2.29 -5.83
N ILE A 49 -3.20 3.41 -5.86
CA ILE A 49 -3.36 4.42 -6.90
C ILE A 49 -3.24 3.78 -8.30
N LYS A 50 -2.23 2.93 -8.54
CA LYS A 50 -2.07 2.18 -9.80
C LYS A 50 -3.19 1.15 -10.07
N LYS A 51 -3.77 0.57 -9.02
CA LYS A 51 -4.85 -0.42 -9.15
C LYS A 51 -6.20 0.24 -9.44
N PHE A 52 -6.43 1.43 -8.88
CA PHE A 52 -7.65 2.22 -9.07
C PHE A 52 -7.52 3.22 -10.23
N SER A 53 -6.31 3.52 -10.68
CA SER A 53 -5.99 4.33 -11.85
C SER A 53 -5.15 3.48 -12.81
N PRO A 54 -5.74 2.97 -13.91
CA PRO A 54 -5.08 2.05 -14.83
C PRO A 54 -3.99 2.79 -15.61
N ILE A 55 -2.76 2.76 -15.07
CA ILE A 55 -1.55 3.18 -15.77
C ILE A 55 -0.62 1.97 -15.73
N GLU A 56 -0.43 1.32 -16.88
CA GLU A 56 0.34 0.08 -17.06
C GLU A 56 1.79 0.25 -16.60
N LEU A 57 2.08 -0.01 -15.33
CA LEU A 57 3.43 0.06 -14.79
C LEU A 57 3.69 -1.15 -13.91
N GLU A 58 4.05 -2.22 -14.62
CA GLU A 58 4.98 -3.29 -14.23
C GLU A 58 6.01 -2.77 -13.22
N ASP A 59 5.93 -3.25 -11.97
CA ASP A 59 7.09 -3.77 -11.23
C ASP A 59 6.70 -4.01 -9.77
N GLY A 60 6.78 -5.28 -9.37
CA GLY A 60 6.30 -5.82 -8.11
C GLY A 60 7.34 -5.76 -6.98
N SER A 61 7.81 -4.57 -6.61
CA SER A 61 8.76 -4.43 -5.50
C SER A 61 8.04 -4.11 -4.18
N SER A 62 7.75 -5.17 -3.40
CA SER A 62 7.20 -5.09 -2.03
C SER A 62 8.31 -4.82 -1.02
N VAL A 63 8.28 -3.67 -0.34
CA VAL A 63 9.08 -3.41 0.87
C VAL A 63 8.28 -3.74 2.12
N THR A 64 8.93 -4.44 3.04
CA THR A 64 8.37 -5.07 4.24
C THR A 64 8.11 -4.06 5.37
N PRO A 65 7.09 -4.29 6.23
CA PRO A 65 6.73 -3.40 7.32
C PRO A 65 7.50 -3.74 8.60
N ASP A 66 8.72 -3.23 8.74
CA ASP A 66 9.47 -3.21 10.01
C ASP A 66 10.46 -2.05 9.97
N ASP A 67 9.99 -0.82 10.26
CA ASP A 67 10.89 0.31 10.56
C ASP A 67 10.18 1.46 11.32
N TYR A 68 8.85 1.53 11.32
CA TYR A 68 8.13 2.65 11.95
C TYR A 68 7.60 2.34 13.34
N SER A 69 8.51 2.18 14.31
CA SER A 69 8.22 2.41 15.72
C SER A 69 9.52 2.75 16.44
N ARG A 70 9.94 4.02 16.36
CA ARG A 70 10.98 4.60 17.20
C ARG A 70 10.37 5.31 18.41
#